data_AF-A0AAD5P0Q9-F1
#
_entry.id   AF-A0AAD5P0Q9-F1
#
_cell.length_a   1.000
_cell.length_b   1.000
_cell.length_c   1.000
_cell.angle_alpha   90.00
_cell.angle_beta   90.00
_cell.angle_gamma   90.00
#
_symmetry.space_group_name_H-M   'P 1'
#
loop_
_entity.id
_entity.type
_entity.pdbx_description
1 polymer ?
#
loop_
_entity_poly.entity_id
_entity_poly.type
_entity_poly.pdbx_seq_one_letter_code
_entity_poly.pdbx_strand_id
1 'polypeptide(L)'
;MVLRLAKDLAENNKDACVLVVCSEIIVVTFRGPDETHFDNLVGQVLFGDAAFAIIIGVDPILGLEKPLFELVSTAQTILPNSNGSIEGHLCEVGLTFPLYRDVPELVSKNIEKSLVEAFKRLEISD
;
A
#
# COMPACT_ATOMS: atom_id res chain seq x y z
N MET A 1 -0.15 4.42 -1.11
CA MET A 1 -0.31 5.85 -0.78
C MET A 1 0.88 6.69 -1.21
N VAL A 2 2.13 6.27 -0.95
CA VAL A 2 3.34 7.07 -1.25
C VAL A 2 3.52 7.43 -2.72
N LEU A 3 3.19 6.53 -3.66
CA LEU A 3 3.30 6.80 -5.10
C LEU A 3 2.38 7.93 -5.56
N ARG A 4 1.15 8.01 -5.03
CA ARG A 4 0.21 9.09 -5.35
C ARG A 4 0.75 10.44 -4.90
N LEU A 5 1.23 10.52 -3.67
CA LEU A 5 1.80 11.76 -3.14
C LEU A 5 3.06 12.17 -3.91
N ALA A 6 3.95 11.23 -4.18
CA ALA A 6 5.19 11.50 -4.93
C ALA A 6 4.92 11.92 -6.38
N LYS A 7 3.90 11.34 -7.03
CA LYS A 7 3.43 11.78 -8.35
C LYS A 7 3.06 13.27 -8.31
N ASP A 8 2.15 13.66 -7.41
CA ASP A 8 1.70 15.05 -7.31
C ASP A 8 2.87 16.00 -6.97
N LEU A 9 3.77 15.60 -6.08
CA LEU A 9 4.95 16.39 -5.72
C LEU A 9 5.93 16.57 -6.89
N ALA A 10 6.21 15.50 -7.64
CA ALA A 10 7.13 15.54 -8.77
C ALA A 10 6.53 16.32 -9.95
N GLU A 11 5.26 16.09 -10.29
CA GLU A 11 4.61 16.73 -11.44
C GLU A 11 4.33 18.21 -11.24
N ASN A 12 4.05 18.63 -9.99
CA ASN A 12 3.66 20.01 -9.71
C ASN A 12 4.84 20.91 -9.29
N ASN A 13 6.07 20.39 -9.24
CA ASN A 13 7.26 21.16 -8.88
C ASN A 13 8.36 20.91 -9.91
N LYS A 14 8.69 21.95 -10.69
CA LYS A 14 9.71 21.86 -11.73
C LYS A 14 11.05 21.38 -11.16
N ASP A 15 11.69 20.45 -11.86
CA ASP A 15 12.99 19.84 -11.52
C ASP A 15 12.99 19.07 -10.18
N ALA A 16 11.81 18.77 -9.62
CA ALA A 16 11.71 18.02 -8.37
C ALA A 16 12.09 16.55 -8.55
N CYS A 17 12.96 16.09 -7.65
CA CYS A 17 13.38 14.70 -7.53
C CYS A 17 12.99 14.20 -6.14
N VAL A 18 11.95 13.37 -6.08
CA VAL A 18 11.32 12.92 -4.83
C VAL A 18 11.91 11.56 -4.44
N LEU A 19 12.65 11.54 -3.34
CA LEU A 19 13.04 10.29 -2.67
C LEU A 19 11.87 9.78 -1.82
N VAL A 20 11.36 8.61 -2.17
CA VAL A 20 10.38 7.88 -1.37
C VAL A 20 11.08 6.74 -0.66
N VAL A 21 10.89 6.65 0.65
CA VAL A 21 11.36 5.54 1.48
C VAL A 21 10.18 4.98 2.26
N CYS A 22 10.00 3.66 2.19
CA CYS A 22 9.14 2.93 3.11
C CYS A 22 10.00 1.94 3.87
N SER A 23 9.86 1.94 5.20
CA SER A 23 10.59 1.06 6.10
C SER A 23 9.60 0.52 7.10
N GLU A 24 9.49 -0.80 7.15
CA GLU A 24 8.60 -1.53 8.03
C GLU A 24 9.45 -2.40 8.96
N ILE A 25 9.26 -2.24 10.27
CA ILE A 25 9.91 -3.04 11.30
C ILE A 25 8.83 -3.62 12.21
N ILE A 26 8.77 -4.94 12.28
CA ILE A 26 7.69 -5.69 12.92
C ILE A 26 7.83 -5.78 14.44
N VAL A 27 8.90 -5.20 15.01
CA VAL A 27 9.14 -5.22 16.46
C VAL A 27 7.94 -4.68 17.25
N VAL A 28 7.19 -3.74 16.68
CA VAL A 28 6.00 -3.15 17.32
C VAL A 28 4.81 -4.10 17.37
N THR A 29 4.81 -5.16 16.53
CA THR A 29 3.72 -6.13 16.39
C THR A 29 4.08 -7.50 16.99
N PHE A 30 5.37 -7.73 17.25
CA PHE A 30 5.91 -8.98 17.77
C PHE A 30 5.37 -9.30 19.16
N ARG A 31 4.79 -10.49 19.33
CA ARG A 31 4.29 -10.98 20.62
C ARG A 31 4.22 -12.50 20.66
N GLY A 32 4.14 -13.05 21.88
CA GLY A 32 3.93 -14.47 22.09
C GLY A 32 2.56 -14.96 21.57
N PRO A 33 2.42 -16.26 21.31
CA PRO A 33 1.14 -16.85 20.89
C PRO A 33 0.10 -16.81 21.99
N ASP A 34 -1.18 -16.70 21.61
CA ASP A 34 -2.34 -16.72 22.51
C ASP A 34 -3.50 -17.46 21.83
N GLU A 35 -3.97 -18.55 22.46
CA GLU A 35 -5.06 -19.38 21.92
C GLU A 35 -6.39 -18.61 21.80
N THR A 36 -6.57 -17.54 22.57
CA THR A 36 -7.77 -16.70 22.53
C THR A 36 -7.74 -15.67 21.39
N HIS A 37 -6.57 -15.43 20.80
CA HIS A 37 -6.35 -14.44 19.74
C HIS A 37 -5.62 -15.07 18.53
N PHE A 38 -6.26 -16.06 17.90
CA PHE A 38 -5.66 -16.82 16.80
C PHE A 38 -5.35 -15.95 15.56
N ASP A 39 -6.08 -14.87 15.34
CA ASP A 39 -5.85 -13.88 14.30
C ASP A 39 -4.50 -13.16 14.44
N ASN A 40 -4.04 -12.92 15.68
CA ASN A 40 -2.69 -12.39 15.90
C ASN A 40 -1.59 -13.32 15.37
N LEU A 41 -1.79 -14.65 15.39
CA LEU A 41 -0.83 -15.61 14.84
C LEU A 41 -0.68 -15.48 13.33
N VAL A 42 -1.74 -15.13 12.62
CA VAL A 42 -1.68 -14.87 11.17
C VAL A 42 -0.71 -13.73 10.90
N GLY A 43 -0.78 -12.65 11.68
CA GLY A 43 0.18 -11.54 11.60
C GLY A 43 1.62 -11.98 11.88
N GLN A 44 1.85 -12.81 12.90
CA GLN A 44 3.19 -13.30 13.24
C GLN A 44 3.82 -14.18 12.14
N VAL A 45 3.00 -14.87 11.33
CA VAL A 45 3.47 -15.70 10.22
C VAL A 45 3.74 -14.88 8.95
N LEU A 46 2.96 -13.82 8.72
CA LEU A 46 3.00 -13.05 7.48
C LEU A 46 4.00 -11.88 7.51
N PHE A 47 4.15 -11.21 8.65
CA PHE A 47 4.90 -9.96 8.71
C PHE A 47 6.40 -10.20 8.89
N GLY A 48 7.19 -9.44 8.13
CA GLY A 48 8.65 -9.44 8.16
C GLY A 48 9.20 -8.01 8.06
N ASP A 49 10.45 -7.83 8.47
CA ASP A 49 11.15 -6.54 8.34
C ASP A 49 11.57 -6.30 6.89
N ALA A 50 11.37 -5.07 6.40
CA ALA A 50 11.80 -4.69 5.06
C ALA A 50 11.94 -3.17 4.92
N ALA A 51 12.79 -2.74 3.98
CA ALA A 51 12.84 -1.35 3.54
C ALA A 51 13.03 -1.27 2.03
N PHE A 52 12.42 -0.26 1.40
CA PHE A 52 12.63 0.05 0.00
C PHE A 52 12.70 1.56 -0.23
N ALA A 53 13.43 1.95 -1.27
CA ALA A 53 13.56 3.33 -1.69
C ALA A 53 13.44 3.44 -3.21
N ILE A 54 12.76 4.49 -3.67
CA ILE A 54 12.62 4.83 -5.09
C ILE A 54 12.77 6.33 -5.29
N ILE A 55 13.25 6.70 -6.48
CA ILE A 55 13.33 8.09 -6.94
C ILE A 55 12.22 8.30 -7.96
N ILE A 56 11.41 9.35 -7.75
CA ILE A 56 10.32 9.75 -8.64
C ILE A 56 10.55 11.21 -9.06
N GLY A 57 10.53 11.45 -10.36
CA GLY A 57 10.69 12.77 -10.96
C GLY A 57 9.95 12.86 -12.28
N VAL A 58 9.97 14.04 -12.89
CA VAL A 58 9.47 14.29 -14.25
C VAL A 58 10.61 14.73 -15.15
N ASP A 59 10.38 14.68 -16.46
CA ASP A 59 11.33 15.15 -17.49
C ASP A 59 12.76 14.59 -17.32
N PRO A 60 12.92 13.25 -17.37
CA PRO A 60 14.19 12.61 -17.09
C PRO A 60 15.31 13.06 -18.05
N ILE A 61 16.51 13.27 -17.51
CA ILE A 61 17.69 13.68 -18.30
C ILE A 61 18.19 12.51 -19.14
N LEU A 62 17.81 12.47 -20.40
CA LEU A 62 18.18 11.38 -21.32
C LEU A 62 19.69 11.18 -21.40
N GLY A 63 20.12 9.92 -21.22
CA GLY A 63 21.53 9.52 -21.20
C GLY A 63 22.19 9.57 -19.81
N LEU A 64 21.58 10.24 -18.84
CA LEU A 64 21.97 10.22 -17.43
C LEU A 64 20.97 9.40 -16.60
N GLU A 65 19.68 9.69 -16.76
CA GLU A 65 18.59 9.01 -16.07
C GLU A 65 17.94 7.98 -17.00
N LYS A 66 17.56 6.84 -16.42
CA LYS A 66 16.87 5.75 -17.12
C LYS A 66 15.53 5.47 -16.43
N PRO A 67 14.41 5.96 -16.98
CA PRO A 67 13.08 5.66 -16.45
C PRO A 67 12.84 4.14 -16.41
N LEU A 68 12.27 3.65 -15.31
CA LEU A 68 11.89 2.24 -15.15
C LEU A 68 10.40 2.04 -15.42
N PHE A 69 9.56 2.94 -14.92
CA PHE A 69 8.11 2.94 -15.05
C PHE A 69 7.59 4.38 -15.04
N GLU A 70 6.38 4.59 -15.55
CA GLU A 70 5.68 5.87 -15.53
C GLU A 70 4.42 5.78 -14.67
N LEU A 71 4.19 6.77 -13.81
CA LEU A 71 2.98 6.85 -12.99
C LEU A 71 1.89 7.60 -13.77
N VAL A 72 1.06 6.88 -14.53
CA VAL A 72 0.02 7.48 -15.37
C VAL A 72 -1.15 8.04 -14.55
N SER A 73 -1.68 7.23 -13.63
CA SER A 73 -2.81 7.61 -12.77
C SER A 73 -2.70 6.95 -11.41
N THR A 74 -3.35 7.53 -10.40
CA THR A 74 -3.43 6.96 -9.05
C THR A 74 -4.82 7.20 -8.46
N ALA A 75 -5.41 6.19 -7.86
CA ALA A 75 -6.73 6.26 -7.22
C ALA A 75 -6.73 5.50 -5.88
N GLN A 76 -7.72 5.78 -5.05
CA GLN A 76 -7.96 5.07 -3.80
C GLN A 76 -9.47 5.05 -3.52
N THR A 77 -9.97 3.95 -2.96
CA THR A 77 -11.37 3.79 -2.58
C THR A 77 -11.48 3.07 -1.25
N ILE A 78 -12.60 3.25 -0.55
CA ILE A 78 -12.97 2.49 0.64
C ILE A 78 -14.05 1.48 0.21
N LEU A 79 -13.81 0.20 0.48
CA LEU A 79 -14.74 -0.85 0.06
C LEU A 79 -16.06 -0.75 0.85
N PRO A 80 -17.22 -0.96 0.21
CA PRO A 80 -18.49 -1.01 0.92
C PRO A 80 -18.50 -2.17 1.93
N ASN A 81 -19.14 -1.97 3.08
CA ASN A 81 -19.26 -2.98 4.15
C ASN A 81 -17.93 -3.54 4.67
N SER A 82 -16.86 -2.72 4.63
CA SER A 82 -15.50 -3.10 5.05
C SER A 82 -15.10 -2.62 6.46
N ASN A 83 -16.04 -2.02 7.18
CA ASN A 83 -15.75 -1.43 8.48
C ASN A 83 -15.29 -2.51 9.47
N GLY A 84 -14.15 -2.28 10.12
CA GLY A 84 -13.54 -3.20 11.08
C GLY A 84 -12.86 -4.41 10.44
N SER A 85 -12.83 -4.58 9.12
CA SER A 85 -12.23 -5.77 8.49
C SER A 85 -10.73 -5.92 8.76
N ILE A 86 -10.03 -4.78 8.89
CA ILE A 86 -8.64 -4.71 9.35
C ILE A 86 -8.57 -3.55 10.34
N GLU A 87 -8.13 -3.84 11.56
CA GLU A 87 -7.90 -2.82 12.59
C GLU A 87 -6.45 -2.86 13.07
N GLY A 88 -6.00 -1.73 13.61
CA GLY A 88 -4.68 -1.59 14.22
C GLY A 88 -4.80 -0.76 15.48
N HIS A 89 -4.59 -1.36 16.65
CA HIS A 89 -4.69 -0.66 17.94
C HIS A 89 -3.32 -0.56 18.58
N LEU A 90 -2.80 0.67 18.70
CA LEU A 90 -1.55 0.92 19.41
C LEU A 90 -1.84 1.09 20.90
N CYS A 91 -1.35 0.15 21.70
CA CYS A 91 -1.57 0.07 23.14
C CYS A 91 -0.24 -0.07 23.89
N GLU A 92 -0.30 -0.14 25.22
CA GLU A 92 0.88 -0.41 26.08
C GLU A 92 1.58 -1.74 25.75
N VAL A 93 0.84 -2.68 25.14
CA VAL A 93 1.34 -3.99 24.69
C VAL A 93 1.86 -3.99 23.23
N GLY A 94 2.10 -2.80 22.67
CA GLY A 94 2.46 -2.63 21.26
C GLY A 94 1.24 -2.54 20.34
N LEU A 95 1.41 -2.86 19.06
CA LEU A 95 0.39 -2.71 18.02
C LEU A 95 -0.36 -4.02 17.76
N THR A 96 -1.63 -4.09 18.13
CA THR A 96 -2.49 -5.27 17.90
C THR A 96 -3.24 -5.17 16.58
N PHE A 97 -3.45 -6.32 15.91
CA PHE A 97 -4.07 -6.38 14.59
C PHE A 97 -5.21 -7.40 14.55
N PRO A 98 -6.41 -7.01 14.98
CA PRO A 98 -7.60 -7.79 14.72
C PRO A 98 -7.79 -7.92 13.20
N LEU A 99 -7.73 -9.16 12.70
CA LEU A 99 -7.92 -9.45 11.28
C LEU A 99 -9.15 -10.34 11.09
N TYR A 100 -10.13 -9.85 10.35
CA TYR A 100 -11.30 -10.64 9.99
C TYR A 100 -10.99 -11.55 8.80
N ARG A 101 -11.52 -12.78 8.86
CA ARG A 101 -11.28 -13.82 7.84
C ARG A 101 -11.74 -13.44 6.43
N ASP A 102 -12.66 -12.50 6.32
CA ASP A 102 -13.37 -12.19 5.07
C ASP A 102 -12.65 -11.12 4.23
N VAL A 103 -11.49 -10.61 4.66
CA VAL A 103 -10.71 -9.61 3.92
C VAL A 103 -10.40 -10.04 2.47
N PRO A 104 -9.92 -11.27 2.20
CA PRO A 104 -9.66 -11.68 0.81
C PRO A 104 -10.92 -11.70 -0.06
N GLU A 105 -12.06 -12.10 0.51
CA GLU A 105 -13.35 -12.14 -0.18
C GLU A 105 -13.89 -10.72 -0.46
N LEU A 106 -13.74 -9.81 0.50
CA LEU A 106 -14.11 -8.42 0.34
C LEU A 106 -13.31 -7.76 -0.80
N VAL A 107 -11.99 -8.00 -0.86
CA VAL A 107 -11.13 -7.47 -1.93
C VAL A 107 -11.52 -8.08 -3.29
N SER A 108 -11.65 -9.40 -3.37
CA SER A 108 -11.94 -10.09 -4.65
C SER A 108 -13.28 -9.67 -5.25
N LYS A 109 -14.32 -9.44 -4.43
CA LYS A 109 -15.63 -8.96 -4.89
C LYS A 109 -15.62 -7.53 -5.46
N ASN A 110 -14.63 -6.71 -5.11
CA ASN A 110 -14.63 -5.28 -5.45
C ASN A 110 -13.47 -4.84 -6.36
N ILE A 111 -12.46 -5.70 -6.59
CA ILE A 111 -11.26 -5.32 -7.34
C ILE A 111 -11.56 -4.97 -8.80
N GLU A 112 -12.48 -5.70 -9.44
CA GLU A 112 -12.88 -5.47 -10.84
C GLU A 112 -13.38 -4.04 -11.07
N LYS A 113 -14.18 -3.49 -10.14
CA LYS A 113 -14.64 -2.10 -10.22
C LYS A 113 -13.47 -1.12 -10.27
N SER A 114 -12.45 -1.33 -9.45
CA SER A 114 -11.26 -0.46 -9.42
C SER A 114 -10.46 -0.57 -10.72
N LEU A 115 -10.34 -1.77 -11.29
CA LEU A 115 -9.69 -2.00 -12.57
C LEU A 115 -10.43 -1.29 -13.70
N VAL A 116 -11.76 -1.47 -13.79
CA VAL A 116 -12.59 -0.78 -14.80
C VAL A 116 -12.46 0.75 -14.67
N GLU A 117 -12.51 1.30 -13.46
CA GLU A 117 -12.35 2.75 -13.26
C GLU A 117 -10.98 3.27 -13.70
N ALA A 118 -9.90 2.52 -13.44
CA ALA A 118 -8.55 2.88 -13.82
C ALA A 118 -8.29 2.77 -15.32
N PHE A 119 -8.77 1.69 -15.96
CA PHE A 119 -8.42 1.32 -17.33
C PHE A 119 -9.43 1.80 -18.38
N LYS A 120 -10.66 2.17 -18.00
CA LYS A 120 -11.69 2.64 -18.95
C LYS A 120 -11.24 3.82 -19.79
N ARG A 121 -10.44 4.75 -19.24
CA ARG A 121 -9.91 5.92 -19.97
C ARG A 121 -8.79 5.56 -20.96
N LEU A 122 -8.22 4.37 -20.81
CA LEU A 122 -7.16 3.82 -21.66
C LEU A 122 -7.69 2.80 -22.66
N GLU A 123 -9.02 2.54 -22.65
CA GLU A 123 -9.67 1.58 -23.54
C GLU A 123 -9.14 0.14 -23.40
N ILE A 124 -8.75 -0.26 -22.19
CA ILE A 124 -8.28 -1.62 -21.85
C ILE A 124 -9.37 -2.36 -21.06
N SER A 125 -9.66 -3.62 -21.41
CA SER A 125 -10.78 -4.39 -20.83
C SER A 125 -10.53 -5.90 -20.64
N ASP A 126 -9.27 -6.34 -20.72
CA ASP A 126 -8.87 -7.76 -20.73
C ASP A 126 -9.25 -8.52 -19.44
#